data_AF-A0A957AE88-F1
#
_entry.id   AF-A0A957AE88-F1
#
_cell.length_a   1.000
_cell.length_b   1.000
_cell.length_c   1.000
_cell.angle_alpha   90.00
_cell.angle_beta   90.00
_cell.angle_gamma   90.00
#
_symmetry.space_group_name_H-M   'P 1'
#
loop_
_entity.id
_entity.type
_entity.pdbx_description
1 polymer ?
#
loop_
_entity_poly.entity_id
_entity_poly.type
_entity_poly.pdbx_seq_one_letter_code
_entity_poly.pdbx_strand_id
1 'polypeptide(L)'
;APGSDEVESFESYEHLGPEVPVNCRLGGTLIHVVRLEDGTFLALWGRSPHLGQVLPWRPEFIFDGRPGWFRDPCQGSTFEIDGTRFYGPSPRDMDRFRLWIEDGRVHVDIADVTEGYRYPQKRATPPPAGWTPQPTALATDPLPDPSDAPSPSPTLAVP
;
A
#
# COMPACT_ATOMS: atom_id res chain seq x y z
N ALA A 1 17.51 -13.39 23.03
CA ALA A 1 16.63 -12.21 22.94
C ALA A 1 17.05 -11.47 21.68
N PRO A 2 16.11 -11.05 20.81
CA PRO A 2 16.46 -10.17 19.69
C PRO A 2 17.12 -8.90 20.24
N GLY A 3 18.08 -8.36 19.49
CA GLY A 3 18.87 -7.21 19.92
C GLY A 3 17.98 -5.96 20.03
N SER A 4 18.28 -5.06 20.96
CA SER A 4 17.54 -3.80 21.14
C SER A 4 17.56 -2.88 19.92
N ASP A 5 18.40 -3.17 18.91
CA ASP A 5 18.50 -2.44 17.65
C ASP A 5 17.56 -3.01 16.55
N GLU A 6 16.83 -4.11 16.81
CA GLU A 6 15.92 -4.77 15.85
C GLU A 6 14.43 -4.47 16.13
N VAL A 7 14.14 -3.84 17.26
CA VAL A 7 12.77 -3.51 17.69
C VAL A 7 12.67 -2.00 17.83
N GLU A 8 11.95 -1.36 16.92
CA GLU A 8 11.65 0.06 16.99
C GLU A 8 10.17 0.28 17.35
N SER A 9 9.92 1.21 18.28
CA SER A 9 8.58 1.59 18.72
C SER A 9 8.13 2.90 18.06
N PHE A 10 6.88 2.98 17.59
CA PHE A 10 6.32 4.22 17.04
C PHE A 10 5.16 4.80 17.89
N GLU A 11 4.65 5.96 17.47
CA GLU A 11 3.61 6.76 18.14
C GLU A 11 2.37 5.96 18.55
N SER A 12 1.57 6.51 19.47
CA SER A 12 0.40 5.83 20.03
C SER A 12 -0.51 5.30 18.92
N TYR A 13 -0.87 4.02 19.00
CA TYR A 13 -1.74 3.36 18.01
C TYR A 13 -3.09 4.07 17.82
N GLU A 14 -3.48 4.93 18.77
CA GLU A 14 -4.71 5.71 18.77
C GLU A 14 -4.81 6.72 17.63
N HIS A 15 -3.68 7.19 17.09
CA HIS A 15 -3.66 8.08 15.92
C HIS A 15 -3.68 7.35 14.57
N LEU A 16 -3.59 6.02 14.58
CA LEU A 16 -3.75 5.22 13.38
C LEU A 16 -5.24 5.04 13.07
N GLY A 17 -5.73 5.84 12.13
CA GLY A 17 -7.02 5.61 11.49
C GLY A 17 -7.05 4.23 10.81
N PRO A 18 -8.22 3.58 10.72
CA PRO A 18 -8.34 2.33 9.98
C PRO A 18 -7.99 2.56 8.50
N GLU A 19 -7.35 1.56 7.89
CA GLU A 19 -7.08 1.46 6.45
C GLU A 19 -6.22 2.57 5.82
N VAL A 20 -5.52 3.35 6.65
CA VAL A 20 -4.52 4.32 6.19
C VAL A 20 -3.13 3.85 6.64
N PRO A 21 -2.30 3.28 5.75
CA PRO A 21 -0.98 2.84 6.11
C PRO A 21 -0.08 3.99 6.55
N VAL A 22 0.65 3.79 7.63
CA VAL A 22 1.76 4.67 8.04
C VAL A 22 3.07 4.09 7.55
N ASN A 23 3.86 4.93 6.88
CA ASN A 23 5.16 4.56 6.35
C ASN A 23 6.23 4.80 7.42
N CYS A 24 6.92 3.73 7.81
CA CYS A 24 8.02 3.77 8.76
C CYS A 24 9.31 3.30 8.07
N ARG A 25 10.44 3.89 8.46
CA ARG A 25 11.77 3.35 8.11
C ARG A 25 12.48 2.93 9.37
N LEU A 26 12.61 1.62 9.57
CA LEU A 26 13.30 1.02 10.71
C LEU A 26 14.55 0.32 10.17
N GLY A 27 15.74 0.64 10.71
CA GLY A 27 17.01 0.09 10.18
C GLY A 27 17.24 0.27 8.67
N GLY A 28 16.60 1.28 8.04
CA GLY A 28 16.63 1.51 6.59
C GLY A 28 15.58 0.74 5.77
N THR A 29 14.85 -0.19 6.38
CA THR A 29 13.77 -0.97 5.78
C THR A 29 12.47 -0.17 5.78
N LEU A 30 11.82 -0.04 4.63
CA LEU A 30 10.48 0.56 4.53
C LEU A 30 9.42 -0.45 4.98
N ILE A 31 8.61 -0.05 5.94
CA ILE A 31 7.55 -0.85 6.54
C ILE A 31 6.25 -0.04 6.51
N HIS A 32 5.16 -0.67 6.07
CA HIS A 32 3.82 -0.12 6.15
C HIS A 32 3.13 -0.70 7.38
N VAL A 33 2.88 0.15 8.37
CA VAL A 33 2.04 -0.20 9.50
C VAL A 33 0.60 0.06 9.11
N VAL A 34 -0.23 -0.96 9.21
CA VAL A 34 -1.65 -0.90 8.85
C VAL A 34 -2.49 -1.30 10.05
N ARG A 35 -3.54 -0.52 10.33
CA ARG A 35 -4.62 -0.91 11.22
C ARG A 35 -5.83 -1.27 10.36
N LEU A 36 -6.28 -2.51 10.43
CA LEU A 36 -7.48 -2.98 9.74
C LEU A 36 -8.75 -2.54 10.48
N GLU A 37 -9.91 -2.61 9.81
CA GLU A 37 -11.20 -2.22 10.39
C GLU A 37 -11.55 -3.00 11.66
N ASP A 38 -11.14 -4.27 11.74
CA ASP A 38 -11.37 -5.14 12.91
C ASP A 38 -10.44 -4.83 14.10
N GLY A 39 -9.54 -3.86 13.96
CA GLY A 39 -8.57 -3.46 14.97
C GLY A 39 -7.26 -4.25 14.93
N THR A 40 -7.09 -5.18 13.98
CA THR A 40 -5.84 -5.91 13.77
C THR A 40 -4.75 -4.97 13.23
N PHE A 41 -3.52 -5.14 13.71
CA PHE A 41 -2.36 -4.41 13.21
C PHE A 41 -1.45 -5.33 12.38
N LEU A 42 -0.98 -4.81 11.25
CA LEU A 42 -0.04 -5.48 10.36
C LEU A 42 1.19 -4.60 10.13
N ALA A 43 2.37 -5.22 10.05
CA ALA A 43 3.58 -4.58 9.58
C ALA A 43 3.97 -5.24 8.25
N LEU A 44 3.70 -4.57 7.14
CA LEU A 44 3.95 -5.08 5.79
C LEU A 44 5.27 -4.55 5.25
N TRP A 45 6.04 -5.38 4.56
CA TRP A 45 7.25 -4.94 3.87
C TRP A 45 6.87 -4.06 2.68
N GLY A 46 7.35 -2.81 2.67
CA GLY A 46 7.18 -1.87 1.56
C GLY A 46 7.99 -2.20 0.31
N ARG A 47 8.23 -3.49 0.05
CA ARG A 47 8.88 -3.99 -1.16
C ARG A 47 8.06 -5.10 -1.81
N SER A 48 8.01 -5.06 -3.13
CA SER A 48 7.32 -6.04 -3.95
C SER A 48 8.02 -7.40 -3.90
N PRO A 49 7.32 -8.50 -3.60
CA PRO A 49 7.83 -9.86 -3.71
C PRO A 49 8.27 -10.25 -5.13
N HIS A 50 7.93 -9.45 -6.14
CA HIS A 50 8.30 -9.72 -7.52
C HIS A 50 9.79 -9.45 -7.78
N LEU A 51 10.19 -8.18 -7.78
CA LEU A 51 11.58 -7.76 -8.03
C LEU A 51 12.07 -6.72 -7.01
N GLY A 52 11.39 -6.56 -5.87
CA GLY A 52 11.85 -5.71 -4.76
C GLY A 52 11.60 -4.21 -4.92
N GLN A 53 10.77 -3.77 -5.88
CA GLN A 53 10.39 -2.36 -6.03
C GLN A 53 9.64 -1.86 -4.79
N VAL A 54 9.76 -0.57 -4.49
CA VAL A 54 8.98 0.06 -3.44
C VAL A 54 7.49 -0.03 -3.76
N LEU A 55 6.69 -0.44 -2.78
CA LEU A 55 5.22 -0.51 -2.88
C LEU A 55 4.56 0.68 -2.18
N PRO A 56 4.38 1.83 -2.84
CA PRO A 56 3.64 2.94 -2.23
C PRO A 56 2.15 2.60 -2.06
N TRP A 57 1.56 3.03 -0.95
CA TRP A 57 0.11 3.15 -0.83
C TRP A 57 -0.41 4.27 -1.74
N ARG A 58 -1.48 4.00 -2.48
CA ARG A 58 -2.14 4.93 -3.41
C ARG A 58 -3.61 5.07 -3.00
N PRO A 59 -3.94 6.03 -2.10
CA PRO A 59 -5.30 6.18 -1.59
C PRO A 59 -6.31 6.52 -2.69
N GLU A 60 -5.93 7.36 -3.65
CA GLU A 60 -6.82 7.87 -4.70
C GLU A 60 -6.84 6.98 -5.96
N PHE A 61 -5.96 5.98 -6.05
CA PHE A 61 -5.93 5.10 -7.20
C PHE A 61 -7.13 4.15 -7.15
N ILE A 62 -7.95 4.16 -8.21
CA ILE A 62 -9.11 3.27 -8.33
C ILE A 62 -8.72 2.04 -9.16
N PHE A 63 -8.91 0.85 -8.58
CA PHE A 63 -8.79 -0.44 -9.27
C PHE A 63 -9.96 -1.33 -8.89
N ASP A 64 -10.52 -2.06 -9.87
CA ASP A 64 -11.72 -2.88 -9.67
C ASP A 64 -12.88 -2.14 -8.95
N GLY A 65 -13.05 -0.86 -9.27
CA GLY A 65 -14.09 -0.01 -8.67
C GLY A 65 -13.85 0.44 -7.23
N ARG A 66 -12.69 0.11 -6.62
CA ARG A 66 -12.34 0.50 -5.24
C ARG A 66 -11.11 1.42 -5.18
N PRO A 67 -11.09 2.45 -4.32
CA PRO A 67 -9.88 3.21 -4.00
C PRO A 67 -8.94 2.42 -3.09
N GLY A 68 -7.71 2.91 -2.91
CA GLY A 68 -6.78 2.43 -1.90
C GLY A 68 -6.07 1.12 -2.26
N TRP A 69 -4.86 1.25 -2.80
CA TRP A 69 -4.06 0.07 -3.18
C TRP A 69 -2.58 0.29 -2.94
N PHE A 70 -1.86 -0.76 -2.56
CA PHE A 70 -0.43 -0.82 -2.80
C PHE A 70 -0.18 -1.19 -4.25
N ARG A 71 0.57 -0.37 -4.98
CA ARG A 71 0.82 -0.62 -6.40
C ARG A 71 2.30 -0.47 -6.74
N ASP A 72 2.87 -1.55 -7.28
CA ASP A 72 4.18 -1.56 -7.89
C ASP A 72 4.17 -0.66 -9.13
N PRO A 73 4.93 0.45 -9.15
CA PRO A 73 4.98 1.32 -10.30
C PRO A 73 5.54 0.60 -11.53
N CYS A 74 6.48 -0.34 -11.38
CA CYS A 74 7.20 -0.90 -12.52
C CYS A 74 6.34 -1.87 -13.34
N GLN A 75 5.71 -2.86 -12.70
CA GLN A 75 4.97 -3.90 -13.42
C GLN A 75 3.50 -4.02 -13.01
N GLY A 76 3.02 -3.10 -12.16
CA GLY A 76 1.61 -3.01 -11.82
C GLY A 76 1.09 -4.16 -10.97
N SER A 77 1.96 -4.84 -10.20
CA SER A 77 1.47 -5.70 -9.12
C SER A 77 0.67 -4.86 -8.12
N THR A 78 -0.52 -5.32 -7.79
CA THR A 78 -1.48 -4.59 -6.95
C THR A 78 -1.83 -5.45 -5.75
N PHE A 79 -1.81 -4.85 -4.56
CA PHE A 79 -2.07 -5.53 -3.29
C PHE A 79 -3.11 -4.74 -2.48
N GLU A 80 -3.95 -5.47 -1.76
CA GLU A 80 -4.95 -4.95 -0.84
C GLU A 80 -4.29 -4.34 0.41
N ILE A 81 -5.09 -3.65 1.23
CA ILE A 81 -4.64 -2.98 2.46
C ILE A 81 -3.95 -3.92 3.45
N ASP A 82 -4.33 -5.21 3.45
CA ASP A 82 -3.76 -6.27 4.29
C ASP A 82 -2.51 -6.95 3.68
N GLY A 83 -2.06 -6.47 2.52
CA GLY A 83 -0.93 -6.99 1.76
C GLY A 83 -1.26 -8.19 0.86
N THR A 84 -2.53 -8.60 0.78
CA THR A 84 -2.96 -9.68 -0.11
C THR A 84 -2.79 -9.28 -1.56
N ARG A 85 -2.14 -10.13 -2.37
CA ARG A 85 -1.90 -9.87 -3.79
C ARG A 85 -3.19 -10.06 -4.59
N PHE A 86 -3.69 -8.94 -5.10
CA PHE A 86 -4.90 -8.90 -5.91
C PHE A 86 -4.62 -9.10 -7.40
N TYR A 87 -3.58 -8.45 -7.94
CA TYR A 87 -3.29 -8.45 -9.38
C TYR A 87 -1.79 -8.39 -9.69
N GLY A 88 -1.44 -8.78 -10.92
CA GLY A 88 -0.11 -8.58 -11.50
C GLY A 88 0.88 -9.73 -11.27
N PRO A 89 2.15 -9.54 -11.65
CA PRO A 89 3.13 -10.62 -11.75
C PRO A 89 3.73 -11.09 -10.42
N SER A 90 3.44 -10.41 -9.30
CA SER A 90 3.91 -10.89 -7.99
C SER A 90 3.49 -12.36 -7.76
N PRO A 91 4.41 -13.25 -7.34
CA PRO A 91 4.09 -14.67 -7.14
C PRO A 91 3.38 -14.95 -5.82
N ARG A 92 3.32 -13.97 -4.91
CA ARG A 92 2.80 -14.09 -3.55
C ARG A 92 2.34 -12.75 -2.98
N ASP A 93 1.71 -12.80 -1.81
CA ASP A 93 1.37 -11.64 -0.98
C ASP A 93 2.62 -10.90 -0.46
N MET A 94 2.43 -9.69 0.07
CA MET A 94 3.48 -8.93 0.73
C MET A 94 4.01 -9.68 1.96
N ASP A 95 5.30 -9.53 2.22
CA ASP A 95 5.93 -10.05 3.44
C ASP A 95 5.47 -9.28 4.67
N ARG A 96 5.42 -9.97 5.81
CA ARG A 96 4.98 -9.41 7.08
C ARG A 96 6.09 -9.50 8.11
N PHE A 97 6.26 -8.46 8.90
CA PHE A 97 7.11 -8.49 10.08
C PHE A 97 6.27 -8.88 11.29
N ARG A 98 6.89 -9.53 12.27
CA ARG A 98 6.26 -9.72 13.56
C ARG A 98 5.98 -8.36 14.20
N LEU A 99 4.75 -8.19 14.66
CA LEU A 99 4.27 -6.97 15.30
C LEU A 99 3.55 -7.31 16.61
N TRP A 100 3.71 -6.47 17.62
CA TRP A 100 2.91 -6.52 18.85
C TRP A 100 2.67 -5.12 19.40
N ILE A 101 1.73 -5.03 20.34
CA ILE A 101 1.41 -3.79 21.05
C ILE A 101 1.79 -3.97 22.52
N GLU A 102 2.55 -3.03 23.05
CA GLU A 102 2.97 -3.00 24.45
C GLU A 102 3.07 -1.54 24.90
N ASP A 103 2.51 -1.22 26.08
CA ASP A 103 2.42 0.14 26.64
C ASP A 103 1.83 1.19 25.68
N GLY A 104 0.83 0.78 24.91
CA GLY A 104 0.15 1.62 23.94
C GLY A 104 1.02 2.05 22.75
N ARG A 105 2.15 1.38 22.58
CA ARG A 105 3.06 1.54 21.44
C ARG A 105 3.04 0.28 20.62
N VAL A 106 3.22 0.44 19.33
CA VAL A 106 3.39 -0.69 18.43
C VAL A 106 4.88 -0.92 18.24
N HIS A 107 5.25 -2.19 18.26
CA HIS A 107 6.61 -2.67 18.11
C HIS A 107 6.67 -3.60 16.91
N VAL A 108 7.75 -3.50 16.14
CA VAL A 108 8.00 -4.33 14.97
C VAL A 108 9.38 -4.95 15.11
N ASP A 109 9.45 -6.27 15.00
CA ASP A 109 10.73 -7.01 14.94
C ASP A 109 11.12 -7.15 13.46
N ILE A 110 12.15 -6.40 13.05
CA ILE A 110 12.60 -6.37 11.64
C ILE A 110 13.40 -7.61 11.24
N ALA A 111 13.78 -8.46 12.19
CA ALA A 111 14.49 -9.71 11.94
C ALA A 111 13.54 -10.90 11.76
N ASP A 112 12.32 -10.81 12.28
CA ASP A 112 11.28 -11.84 12.16
C ASP A 112 10.33 -11.54 10.99
N VAL A 113 10.71 -12.02 9.80
CA VAL A 113 9.95 -11.88 8.55
C VAL A 113 9.21 -13.18 8.22
N THR A 114 7.88 -13.07 8.09
CA THR A 114 7.02 -14.11 7.55
C THR A 114 6.78 -13.87 6.07
N GLU A 115 7.11 -14.86 5.23
CA GLU A 115 6.83 -14.80 3.80
C GLU A 115 5.32 -14.76 3.52
N GLY A 116 4.89 -13.86 2.64
CA GLY A 116 3.50 -13.78 2.19
C GLY A 116 3.03 -15.04 1.46
N TYR A 117 1.72 -15.34 1.50
CA TYR A 117 1.19 -16.58 0.93
C TYR A 117 1.45 -16.67 -0.59
N ARG A 118 1.99 -17.81 -1.01
CA ARG A 118 2.35 -18.07 -2.40
C ARG A 118 1.21 -18.73 -3.15
N TYR A 119 0.73 -18.07 -4.19
CA TYR A 119 -0.29 -18.66 -5.04
C TYR A 119 0.34 -19.77 -5.89
N PRO A 120 -0.27 -20.97 -5.95
CA PRO A 120 0.08 -21.92 -7.01
C PRO A 120 -0.11 -21.18 -8.34
N GLN A 121 0.86 -21.32 -9.26
CA GLN A 121 1.13 -20.45 -10.42
C GLN A 121 -0.01 -20.36 -11.48
N LYS A 122 -1.24 -20.72 -11.14
CA LYS A 122 -2.46 -20.65 -11.95
C LYS A 122 -3.57 -19.89 -11.21
N ARG A 123 -3.50 -18.57 -11.25
CA ARG A 123 -4.54 -17.62 -11.73
C ARG A 123 -4.03 -16.22 -11.37
N ALA A 124 -3.48 -15.51 -12.35
CA ALA A 124 -3.67 -14.07 -12.34
C ALA A 124 -5.20 -13.89 -12.46
N THR A 125 -5.83 -13.21 -11.51
CA THR A 125 -7.15 -12.66 -11.80
C THR A 125 -6.92 -11.76 -13.02
N PRO A 126 -7.56 -12.02 -14.18
CA PRO A 126 -7.41 -11.12 -15.30
C PRO A 126 -7.83 -9.72 -14.84
N PRO A 127 -7.21 -8.65 -15.38
CA PRO A 127 -7.63 -7.31 -15.02
C PRO A 127 -9.12 -7.18 -15.36
N PRO A 128 -9.89 -6.37 -14.61
CA PRO A 128 -11.29 -6.14 -14.92
C PRO A 128 -11.45 -5.70 -16.38
N ALA A 129 -12.52 -6.14 -17.03
CA ALA A 129 -12.76 -5.85 -18.45
C ALA A 129 -12.78 -4.33 -18.70
N GLY A 130 -11.99 -3.87 -19.68
CA GLY A 130 -11.86 -2.44 -20.00
C GLY A 130 -10.77 -1.71 -19.22
N TRP A 131 -10.04 -2.38 -18.33
CA TRP A 131 -8.88 -1.79 -17.68
C TRP A 131 -7.69 -1.72 -18.65
N THR A 132 -7.20 -0.51 -18.91
CA THR A 132 -5.91 -0.28 -19.55
C THR A 132 -4.87 -0.01 -18.47
N PRO A 133 -3.66 -0.60 -18.56
CA PRO A 133 -2.58 -0.25 -17.66
C PRO A 133 -2.28 1.23 -17.83
N GLN A 134 -2.54 2.02 -16.78
CA GLN A 134 -2.07 3.40 -16.79
C GLN A 134 -0.54 3.36 -16.87
N PRO A 135 0.07 4.08 -17.84
CA PRO A 135 1.52 4.18 -17.91
C PRO A 135 2.03 4.64 -16.56
N THR A 136 3.06 3.97 -16.08
CA THR A 136 3.68 4.24 -14.80
C THR A 136 4.02 5.72 -14.68
N ALA A 137 3.26 6.46 -13.87
CA ALA A 137 3.61 7.83 -13.52
C ALA A 137 4.83 7.84 -12.58
N LEU A 138 6.00 7.57 -13.16
CA LEU A 138 7.32 7.96 -12.65
C LEU A 138 8.22 8.26 -13.85
N ALA A 139 7.89 9.33 -14.58
CA ALA A 139 8.83 10.31 -15.15
C ALA A 139 8.09 11.19 -16.18
N THR A 140 7.84 12.46 -15.82
CA THR A 140 7.48 13.55 -16.75
C THR A 140 6.01 13.70 -17.19
N ASP A 141 5.04 13.64 -16.28
CA ASP A 141 3.82 14.40 -16.52
C ASP A 141 4.05 15.85 -16.07
N PRO A 142 4.00 16.86 -16.98
CA PRO A 142 3.88 18.24 -16.55
C PRO A 142 2.58 18.40 -15.75
N LEU A 143 2.55 19.33 -14.79
CA LEU A 143 1.31 19.72 -14.11
C LEU A 143 0.19 19.90 -15.16
N PRO A 144 -1.07 19.48 -14.87
CA PRO A 144 -2.17 19.77 -15.77
C PRO A 144 -2.23 21.28 -16.03
N ASP A 145 -2.33 21.66 -17.30
CA ASP A 145 -2.47 23.04 -17.73
C ASP A 145 -3.74 23.62 -17.07
N PRO A 146 -3.71 24.83 -16.49
CA PRO A 146 -4.91 25.46 -15.90
C PRO A 146 -6.07 25.63 -16.90
N SER A 147 -5.87 25.40 -18.20
CA SER A 147 -6.91 25.37 -19.23
C SER A 147 -7.73 24.06 -19.29
N ASP A 148 -7.27 22.97 -18.66
CA ASP A 148 -8.03 21.71 -18.56
C ASP A 148 -9.00 21.68 -17.35
N ALA A 149 -9.08 22.77 -16.59
CA ALA A 149 -10.12 22.93 -15.58
C ALA A 149 -11.50 23.02 -16.27
N PRO A 150 -12.50 22.20 -15.88
CA PRO A 150 -13.84 22.34 -16.43
C PRO A 150 -14.37 23.74 -16.12
N SER A 151 -14.74 24.47 -17.18
CA SER A 151 -15.36 25.80 -17.09
C SER A 151 -16.50 25.79 -16.06
N PRO A 152 -16.58 26.76 -15.14
CA PRO A 152 -17.70 26.83 -14.21
C PRO A 152 -18.99 26.97 -15.01
N SER A 153 -19.95 26.07 -14.75
CA SER A 153 -21.28 26.12 -15.37
C SER A 153 -21.90 27.50 -15.13
N PRO A 154 -22.56 28.13 -16.12
CA PRO A 154 -23.20 29.41 -15.90
C PRO A 154 -24.32 29.25 -14.87
N THR A 155 -24.18 29.95 -13.74
CA THR A 155 -25.27 30.12 -12.77
C THR A 155 -26.47 30.71 -13.50
N LEU A 156 -27.57 29.97 -13.55
CA LEU A 156 -28.88 30.50 -13.92
C LEU A 156 -29.20 31.66 -12.96
N ALA A 157 -29.24 32.88 -13.49
CA ALA A 157 -29.89 33.99 -12.80
C ALA A 157 -31.39 33.69 -12.75
N VAL A 158 -31.91 33.47 -11.54
CA VAL A 158 -33.35 33.46 -11.24
C VAL A 158 -33.83 34.92 -11.31
N PRO A 159 -35.01 35.21 -11.89
CA PRO A 159 -35.48 36.57 -12.17
C PRO A 159 -35.73 37.44 -10.93
#